data_AF-A0A8K9WPD9-F1
#
_entry.id   AF-A0A8K9WPD9-F1
#
_cell.length_a   1.000
_cell.length_b   1.000
_cell.length_c   1.000
_cell.angle_alpha   90.00
_cell.angle_beta   90.00
_cell.angle_gamma   90.00
#
_symmetry.space_group_name_H-M   'P 1'
#
loop_
_entity.id
_entity.type
_entity.pdbx_description
1 polymer ?
#
loop_
_entity_poly.entity_id
_entity_poly.type
_entity_poly.pdbx_seq_one_letter_code
_entity_poly.pdbx_strand_id
1 'polypeptide(L)'
;MASSPEKSSTAQELKEQGNQLFLCRKYQEAATCYSKTINRNPSVAVYYTNRTLSLADCKHALELDPHSVKAHFFLCQCHLELENYNEAIGNLQRAYNLAKEQRLNFGDDIPSALRVAKKKRWNSIEEKRINQENKLHAYLTKLILAEKERVECTIYHKLLVGQVHKAFITHIGFRLTLEEQAMYSYGERCRCNL
;
A
#
# COMPACT_ATOMS: atom_id res chain seq x y z
N MET A 1 -58.12 2.90 -11.10
CA MET A 1 -57.74 1.51 -11.43
C MET A 1 -57.48 1.42 -12.92
N ALA A 2 -56.22 1.21 -13.32
CA ALA A 2 -55.74 0.64 -14.60
C ALA A 2 -54.25 0.97 -14.76
N SER A 3 -53.39 0.28 -14.00
CA SER A 3 -51.94 0.30 -14.26
C SER A 3 -51.69 -0.42 -15.60
N SER A 4 -51.33 0.35 -16.61
CA SER A 4 -51.18 -0.06 -18.01
C SER A 4 -50.19 -1.24 -18.19
N PRO A 5 -50.62 -2.39 -18.73
CA PRO A 5 -49.75 -3.55 -18.99
C PRO A 5 -48.63 -3.26 -20.01
N GLU A 6 -48.80 -2.27 -20.88
CA GLU A 6 -47.88 -1.95 -21.99
C GLU A 6 -46.52 -1.40 -21.53
N LYS A 7 -46.45 -0.67 -20.40
CA LYS A 7 -45.16 -0.14 -19.90
C LYS A 7 -44.24 -1.26 -19.40
N SER A 8 -44.82 -2.37 -18.94
CA SER A 8 -44.07 -3.53 -18.46
C SER A 8 -43.50 -4.36 -19.61
N SER A 9 -44.27 -4.55 -20.70
CA SER A 9 -43.82 -5.35 -21.84
C SER A 9 -42.64 -4.69 -22.56
N THR A 10 -42.69 -3.39 -22.81
CA THR A 10 -41.59 -2.67 -23.47
C THR A 10 -40.31 -2.63 -22.62
N ALA A 11 -40.44 -2.53 -21.29
CA ALA A 11 -39.27 -2.57 -20.40
C ALA A 11 -38.59 -3.95 -20.42
N GLN A 12 -39.37 -5.02 -20.49
CA GLN A 12 -38.85 -6.38 -20.57
C GLN A 12 -38.13 -6.65 -21.90
N GLU A 13 -38.67 -6.15 -23.02
CA GLU A 13 -38.02 -6.21 -24.34
C GLU A 13 -36.67 -5.47 -24.36
N LEU A 14 -36.62 -4.25 -23.81
CA LEU A 14 -35.37 -3.49 -23.68
C LEU A 14 -34.32 -4.20 -22.82
N LYS A 15 -34.76 -4.91 -21.77
CA LYS A 15 -33.89 -5.76 -20.94
C LYS A 15 -33.34 -6.94 -21.75
N GLU A 16 -34.17 -7.65 -22.51
CA GLU A 16 -33.73 -8.75 -23.38
C GLU A 16 -32.73 -8.27 -24.44
N GLN A 17 -32.97 -7.09 -25.05
CA GLN A 17 -32.03 -6.46 -25.98
C GLN A 17 -30.69 -6.11 -25.30
N GLY A 18 -30.74 -5.55 -24.08
CA GLY A 18 -29.53 -5.30 -23.29
C GLY A 18 -28.74 -6.57 -23.01
N ASN A 19 -29.43 -7.68 -22.67
CA ASN A 19 -28.80 -8.99 -22.45
C ASN A 19 -28.12 -9.51 -23.73
N GLN A 20 -28.76 -9.37 -24.90
CA GLN A 20 -28.18 -9.77 -26.19
C GLN A 20 -26.92 -8.97 -26.51
N LEU A 21 -26.97 -7.63 -26.35
CA LEU A 21 -25.82 -6.76 -26.55
C LEU A 21 -24.67 -7.09 -25.60
N PHE A 22 -25.00 -7.46 -24.35
CA PHE A 22 -24.02 -7.92 -23.37
C PHE A 22 -23.34 -9.23 -23.81
N LEU A 23 -24.10 -10.21 -24.34
CA LEU A 23 -23.55 -11.44 -24.91
C LEU A 23 -22.68 -11.16 -26.15
N CYS A 24 -23.03 -10.15 -26.95
CA CYS A 24 -22.22 -9.66 -28.07
C CYS A 24 -20.98 -8.84 -27.64
N ARG A 25 -20.67 -8.77 -26.32
CA ARG A 25 -19.56 -7.98 -25.74
C ARG A 25 -19.64 -6.47 -25.98
N LYS A 26 -20.82 -5.96 -26.36
CA LYS A 26 -21.07 -4.54 -26.58
C LYS A 26 -21.55 -3.88 -25.29
N TYR A 27 -20.65 -3.77 -24.31
CA TYR A 27 -21.01 -3.36 -22.95
C TYR A 27 -21.54 -1.92 -22.85
N GLN A 28 -20.99 -0.98 -23.64
CA GLN A 28 -21.46 0.40 -23.64
C GLN A 28 -22.90 0.52 -24.18
N GLU A 29 -23.19 -0.11 -25.32
CA GLU A 29 -24.53 -0.15 -25.89
C GLU A 29 -25.52 -0.83 -24.94
N ALA A 30 -25.13 -1.95 -24.31
CA ALA A 30 -25.93 -2.65 -23.31
C ALA A 30 -26.28 -1.74 -22.11
N ALA A 31 -25.31 -0.99 -21.58
CA ALA A 31 -25.53 -0.04 -20.48
C ALA A 31 -26.53 1.07 -20.85
N THR A 32 -26.50 1.57 -22.08
CA THR A 32 -27.50 2.55 -22.56
C THR A 32 -28.89 1.92 -22.66
N CYS A 33 -29.01 0.67 -23.12
CA CYS A 33 -30.27 -0.06 -23.16
C CYS A 33 -30.84 -0.28 -21.75
N TYR A 34 -30.02 -0.72 -20.78
CA TYR A 34 -30.47 -0.86 -19.39
C TYR A 34 -30.87 0.48 -18.76
N SER A 35 -30.20 1.58 -19.10
CA SER A 35 -30.61 2.92 -18.66
C SER A 35 -31.98 3.32 -19.20
N LYS A 36 -32.27 3.00 -20.47
CA LYS A 36 -33.61 3.18 -21.06
C LYS A 36 -34.64 2.31 -20.34
N THR A 37 -34.29 1.07 -19.97
CA THR A 37 -35.16 0.18 -19.20
C THR A 37 -35.51 0.78 -17.83
N ILE A 38 -34.51 1.29 -17.10
CA ILE A 38 -34.68 1.93 -15.79
C ILE A 38 -35.61 3.15 -15.88
N ASN A 39 -35.43 3.99 -16.91
CA ASN A 39 -36.31 5.15 -17.12
C ASN A 39 -37.78 4.77 -17.38
N ARG A 40 -38.03 3.58 -17.92
CA ARG A 40 -39.39 3.07 -18.14
C ARG A 40 -39.98 2.44 -16.89
N ASN A 41 -39.18 1.68 -16.15
CA ASN A 41 -39.60 1.06 -14.90
C ASN A 41 -38.45 1.05 -13.86
N PRO A 42 -38.42 2.02 -12.92
CA PRO A 42 -37.37 2.11 -11.92
C PRO A 42 -37.58 1.17 -10.71
N SER A 43 -38.69 0.43 -10.65
CA SER A 43 -39.03 -0.38 -9.47
C SER A 43 -38.31 -1.75 -9.38
N VAL A 44 -37.58 -2.13 -10.43
CA VAL A 44 -37.02 -3.48 -10.55
C VAL A 44 -35.51 -3.48 -10.32
N ALA A 45 -35.07 -4.10 -9.21
CA ALA A 45 -33.66 -4.17 -8.80
C ALA A 45 -32.73 -4.79 -9.86
N VAL A 46 -33.22 -5.77 -10.63
CA VAL A 46 -32.45 -6.50 -11.64
C VAL A 46 -31.87 -5.59 -12.72
N TYR A 47 -32.57 -4.50 -13.08
CA TYR A 47 -32.10 -3.57 -14.11
C TYR A 47 -30.86 -2.81 -13.68
N TYR A 48 -30.77 -2.46 -12.39
CA TYR A 48 -29.61 -1.81 -11.81
C TYR A 48 -28.42 -2.76 -11.72
N THR A 49 -28.64 -4.02 -11.32
CA THR A 49 -27.55 -5.02 -11.28
C THR A 49 -27.00 -5.35 -12.67
N ASN A 50 -27.82 -5.24 -13.72
CA ASN A 50 -27.41 -5.52 -15.09
C ASN A 50 -26.74 -4.32 -15.78
N ARG A 51 -27.07 -3.08 -15.39
CA ARG A 51 -26.54 -1.87 -16.03
C ARG A 51 -25.03 -1.76 -15.88
N THR A 52 -24.50 -1.80 -14.65
CA THR A 52 -23.06 -1.65 -14.39
C THR A 52 -22.68 -1.99 -12.93
N LEU A 53 -21.41 -2.35 -12.72
CA LEU A 53 -20.72 -2.47 -11.42
C LEU A 53 -20.46 -1.11 -10.72
N SER A 54 -21.44 -0.20 -10.72
CA SER A 54 -21.29 1.06 -9.96
C SER A 54 -21.77 0.86 -8.53
N LEU A 55 -21.03 1.39 -7.56
CA LEU A 55 -21.39 1.33 -6.14
C LEU A 55 -22.78 1.93 -5.89
N ALA A 56 -23.12 3.03 -6.56
CA ALA A 56 -24.42 3.70 -6.42
C ALA A 56 -25.57 2.83 -6.94
N ASP A 57 -25.38 2.19 -8.10
CA ASP A 57 -26.37 1.29 -8.70
C ASP A 57 -26.57 0.04 -7.83
N CYS A 58 -25.51 -0.52 -7.25
CA CYS A 58 -25.60 -1.66 -6.35
C CYS A 58 -26.34 -1.30 -5.04
N LYS A 59 -26.09 -0.12 -4.47
CA LYS A 59 -26.82 0.35 -3.28
C LYS A 59 -28.30 0.54 -3.57
N HIS A 60 -28.64 1.16 -4.69
CA HIS A 60 -30.03 1.35 -5.06
C HIS A 60 -30.74 0.02 -5.38
N ALA A 61 -30.03 -0.94 -5.99
CA ALA A 61 -30.54 -2.29 -6.17
C ALA A 61 -30.86 -2.99 -4.83
N LEU A 62 -30.06 -2.75 -3.78
CA LEU A 62 -30.31 -3.29 -2.44
C LEU A 62 -31.41 -2.58 -1.66
N GLU A 63 -31.66 -1.30 -1.94
CA GLU A 63 -32.83 -0.58 -1.41
C GLU A 63 -34.14 -1.18 -1.97
N LEU A 64 -34.12 -1.59 -3.24
CA LEU A 64 -35.25 -2.24 -3.90
C LEU A 64 -35.39 -3.72 -3.52
N ASP A 65 -34.29 -4.47 -3.53
CA ASP A 65 -34.24 -5.89 -3.15
C ASP A 65 -33.04 -6.19 -2.23
N PRO A 66 -33.26 -6.18 -0.90
CA PRO A 66 -32.23 -6.50 0.08
C PRO A 66 -31.73 -7.95 0.02
N HIS A 67 -32.50 -8.86 -0.58
CA HIS A 67 -32.21 -10.28 -0.66
C HIS A 67 -31.49 -10.66 -1.96
N SER A 68 -31.18 -9.70 -2.84
CA SER A 68 -30.49 -9.99 -4.09
C SER A 68 -29.04 -10.44 -3.87
N VAL A 69 -28.76 -11.72 -4.11
CA VAL A 69 -27.40 -12.29 -4.03
C VAL A 69 -26.44 -11.58 -4.99
N LYS A 70 -26.89 -11.30 -6.22
CA LYS A 70 -26.08 -10.61 -7.25
C LYS A 70 -25.73 -9.19 -6.82
N ALA A 71 -26.67 -8.47 -6.21
CA ALA A 71 -26.40 -7.11 -5.75
C ALA A 71 -25.32 -7.08 -4.67
N HIS A 72 -25.38 -7.97 -3.67
CA HIS A 72 -24.32 -8.09 -2.64
C HIS A 72 -22.97 -8.50 -3.24
N PHE A 73 -22.96 -9.40 -4.22
CA PHE A 73 -21.74 -9.84 -4.90
C PHE A 73 -21.07 -8.69 -5.67
N PHE A 74 -21.84 -7.94 -6.47
CA PHE A 74 -21.31 -6.79 -7.20
C PHE A 74 -20.92 -5.63 -6.28
N LEU A 75 -21.66 -5.42 -5.19
CA LEU A 75 -21.28 -4.43 -4.17
C LEU A 75 -19.92 -4.78 -3.55
N CYS A 76 -19.67 -6.06 -3.27
CA CYS A 76 -18.33 -6.49 -2.86
C CYS A 76 -17.27 -6.14 -3.91
N GLN A 77 -17.50 -6.46 -5.19
CA GLN A 77 -16.53 -6.16 -6.24
C GLN A 77 -16.20 -4.66 -6.27
N CYS A 78 -17.21 -3.79 -6.12
CA CYS A 78 -17.00 -2.35 -6.00
C CYS A 78 -16.14 -1.99 -4.78
N HIS A 79 -16.42 -2.56 -3.61
CA HIS A 79 -15.63 -2.31 -2.40
C HIS A 79 -14.19 -2.86 -2.50
N LEU A 80 -13.95 -3.94 -3.25
CA LEU A 80 -12.61 -4.45 -3.51
C LEU A 80 -11.78 -3.50 -4.38
N GLU A 81 -12.40 -2.84 -5.35
CA GLU A 81 -11.73 -1.80 -6.16
C GLU A 81 -11.50 -0.51 -5.36
N LEU A 82 -12.38 -0.21 -4.39
CA LEU A 82 -12.22 0.91 -3.46
C LEU A 82 -11.30 0.62 -2.26
N GLU A 83 -10.62 -0.54 -2.25
CA GLU A 83 -9.75 -1.01 -1.15
C GLU A 83 -10.44 -1.16 0.23
N ASN A 84 -11.76 -1.14 0.26
CA ASN A 84 -12.56 -1.33 1.47
C ASN A 84 -12.78 -2.82 1.75
N TYR A 85 -11.70 -3.52 2.10
CA TYR A 85 -11.71 -4.98 2.19
C TYR A 85 -12.63 -5.56 3.28
N ASN A 86 -12.84 -4.85 4.39
CA ASN A 86 -13.68 -5.35 5.49
C ASN A 86 -15.15 -5.41 5.07
N GLU A 87 -15.65 -4.35 4.45
CA GLU A 87 -17.02 -4.25 3.92
C GLU A 87 -17.23 -5.23 2.78
N ALA A 88 -16.23 -5.37 1.89
CA ALA A 88 -16.25 -6.36 0.81
C ALA A 88 -16.47 -7.80 1.33
N ILE A 89 -15.68 -8.21 2.33
CA ILE A 89 -15.81 -9.55 2.93
C ILE A 89 -17.17 -9.73 3.60
N GLY A 90 -17.68 -8.73 4.31
CA GLY A 90 -19.01 -8.78 4.93
C GLY A 90 -20.14 -8.97 3.91
N ASN A 91 -20.08 -8.23 2.80
CA ASN A 91 -21.05 -8.36 1.71
C ASN A 91 -20.97 -9.73 1.02
N LEU A 92 -19.77 -10.29 0.80
CA LEU A 92 -19.61 -11.65 0.27
C LEU A 92 -20.16 -12.73 1.20
N GLN A 93 -19.94 -12.60 2.50
CA GLN A 93 -20.52 -13.52 3.48
C GLN A 93 -22.05 -13.45 3.46
N ARG A 94 -22.61 -12.25 3.35
CA ARG A 94 -24.05 -12.06 3.21
C ARG A 94 -24.59 -12.67 1.91
N ALA A 95 -23.91 -12.45 0.79
CA ALA A 95 -24.24 -13.06 -0.49
C ALA A 95 -24.22 -14.60 -0.41
N TYR A 96 -23.21 -15.18 0.25
CA TYR A 96 -23.10 -16.63 0.46
C TYR A 96 -24.27 -17.19 1.28
N ASN A 97 -24.64 -16.52 2.37
CA ASN A 97 -25.76 -16.93 3.21
C ASN A 97 -27.09 -16.83 2.45
N LEU A 98 -27.32 -15.73 1.74
CA LEU A 98 -28.51 -15.53 0.92
C LEU A 98 -28.61 -16.56 -0.21
N ALA A 99 -27.49 -16.92 -0.84
CA ALA A 99 -27.46 -17.97 -1.86
C ALA A 99 -27.89 -19.33 -1.27
N LYS A 100 -27.42 -19.65 -0.06
CA LYS A 100 -27.79 -20.86 0.66
C LYS A 100 -29.27 -20.86 1.05
N GLU A 101 -29.78 -19.74 1.55
CA GLU A 101 -31.21 -19.57 1.91
C GLU A 101 -32.12 -19.74 0.69
N GLN A 102 -31.75 -19.15 -0.44
CA GLN A 102 -32.50 -19.21 -1.70
C GLN A 102 -32.27 -20.52 -2.48
N ARG A 103 -31.42 -21.43 -1.96
CA ARG A 103 -31.01 -22.69 -2.61
C ARG A 103 -30.44 -22.48 -4.03
N LEU A 104 -29.76 -21.35 -4.24
CA LEU A 104 -29.07 -21.03 -5.49
C LEU A 104 -27.67 -21.64 -5.46
N ASN A 105 -27.29 -22.33 -6.54
CA ASN A 105 -25.97 -22.93 -6.66
C ASN A 105 -25.08 -22.08 -7.58
N PHE A 106 -24.12 -21.37 -6.99
CA PHE A 106 -23.08 -20.60 -7.70
C PHE A 106 -21.73 -21.33 -7.76
N GLY A 107 -21.69 -22.63 -7.42
CA GLY A 107 -20.44 -23.39 -7.41
C GLY A 107 -19.37 -22.75 -6.50
N ASP A 108 -18.19 -22.51 -7.07
CA ASP A 108 -17.05 -21.88 -6.36
C ASP A 108 -16.93 -20.37 -6.62
N ASP A 109 -17.90 -19.71 -7.28
CA ASP A 109 -17.79 -18.28 -7.61
C ASP A 109 -17.74 -17.40 -6.35
N ILE A 110 -18.67 -17.61 -5.41
CA ILE A 110 -18.73 -16.83 -4.16
C ILE A 110 -17.55 -17.19 -3.23
N PRO A 111 -17.25 -18.49 -2.97
CA PRO A 111 -16.11 -18.83 -2.11
C PRO A 111 -14.76 -18.42 -2.69
N SER A 112 -14.55 -18.51 -4.01
CA SER A 112 -13.32 -18.04 -4.66
C SER A 112 -13.13 -16.53 -4.50
N ALA A 113 -14.18 -15.74 -4.73
CA ALA A 113 -14.17 -14.29 -4.49
C ALA A 113 -13.82 -13.97 -3.02
N LEU A 114 -14.33 -14.76 -2.07
CA LEU A 114 -14.03 -14.59 -0.64
C LEU A 114 -12.56 -14.89 -0.30
N ARG A 115 -11.96 -15.91 -0.92
CA ARG A 115 -10.52 -16.19 -0.78
C ARG A 115 -9.68 -15.04 -1.33
N VAL A 116 -10.03 -14.53 -2.51
CA VAL A 116 -9.35 -13.38 -3.13
C VAL A 116 -9.47 -12.12 -2.27
N ALA A 117 -10.67 -11.81 -1.77
CA ALA A 117 -10.91 -10.66 -0.90
C ALA A 117 -10.08 -10.74 0.40
N LYS A 118 -10.04 -11.91 1.05
CA LYS A 118 -9.21 -12.13 2.25
C LYS A 118 -7.72 -12.00 1.94
N LYS A 119 -7.26 -12.51 0.80
CA LYS A 119 -5.86 -12.37 0.36
C LYS A 119 -5.50 -10.90 0.11
N LYS A 120 -6.35 -10.14 -0.58
CA LYS A 120 -6.14 -8.68 -0.77
C LYS A 120 -6.09 -7.93 0.56
N ARG A 121 -6.99 -8.23 1.49
CA ARG A 121 -6.98 -7.66 2.85
C ARG A 121 -5.65 -7.94 3.56
N TRP A 122 -5.19 -9.19 3.55
CA TRP A 122 -3.92 -9.59 4.15
C TRP A 122 -2.76 -8.82 3.53
N ASN A 123 -2.67 -8.79 2.20
CA ASN A 123 -1.61 -8.08 1.48
C ASN A 123 -1.57 -6.59 1.85
N SER A 124 -2.72 -5.93 1.96
CA SER A 124 -2.78 -4.51 2.37
C SER A 124 -2.28 -4.27 3.80
N ILE A 125 -2.58 -5.17 4.73
CA ILE A 125 -2.06 -5.07 6.11
C ILE A 125 -0.57 -5.36 6.13
N GLU A 126 -0.13 -6.39 5.42
CA GLU A 126 1.26 -6.81 5.35
C GLU A 126 2.15 -5.76 4.71
N GLU A 127 1.68 -5.10 3.65
CA GLU A 127 2.37 -3.98 3.00
C GLU A 127 2.56 -2.80 3.98
N LYS A 128 1.55 -2.50 4.80
CA LYS A 128 1.67 -1.47 5.85
C LYS A 128 2.71 -1.86 6.90
N ARG A 129 2.74 -3.13 7.31
CA ARG A 129 3.71 -3.67 8.28
C ARG A 129 5.13 -3.57 7.73
N ILE A 130 5.36 -4.05 6.50
CA ILE A 130 6.64 -3.98 5.80
C ILE A 130 7.09 -2.53 5.63
N ASN A 131 6.19 -1.61 5.27
CA ASN A 131 6.54 -0.20 5.13
C ASN A 131 6.96 0.44 6.46
N GLN A 132 6.33 0.08 7.58
CA GLN A 132 6.74 0.55 8.91
C GLN A 132 8.12 0.00 9.28
N GLU A 133 8.35 -1.30 9.05
CA GLU A 133 9.62 -1.95 9.29
C GLU A 133 10.74 -1.32 8.44
N ASN A 134 10.49 -1.09 7.16
CA ASN A 134 11.43 -0.42 6.24
C ASN A 134 11.77 1.00 6.70
N LYS A 135 10.78 1.77 7.15
CA LYS A 135 10.99 3.12 7.70
C LYS A 135 11.89 3.09 8.94
N LEU A 136 11.62 2.17 9.85
CA LEU A 136 12.41 1.99 11.06
C LEU A 136 13.84 1.55 10.73
N HIS A 137 14.00 0.58 9.82
CA HIS A 137 15.30 0.09 9.38
C HIS A 137 16.11 1.21 8.72
N ALA A 138 15.52 1.99 7.83
CA ALA A 138 16.18 3.14 7.20
C ALA A 138 16.64 4.19 8.22
N TYR A 139 15.82 4.47 9.23
CA TYR A 139 16.18 5.39 10.32
C TYR A 139 17.35 4.86 11.15
N LEU A 140 17.31 3.59 11.54
CA LEU A 140 18.37 2.96 12.33
C LEU A 140 19.70 2.93 11.56
N THR A 141 19.66 2.54 10.28
CA THR A 141 20.83 2.55 9.40
C THR A 141 21.45 3.94 9.31
N LYS A 142 20.63 4.99 9.21
CA LYS A 142 21.12 6.38 9.23
C LYS A 142 21.83 6.74 10.54
N LEU A 143 21.30 6.33 11.69
CA LEU A 143 21.94 6.57 13.00
C LEU A 143 23.26 5.81 13.14
N ILE A 144 23.30 4.55 12.70
CA ILE A 144 24.52 3.72 12.76
C ILE A 144 25.62 4.33 11.89
N LEU A 145 25.28 4.79 10.68
CA LEU A 145 26.25 5.44 9.79
C LEU A 145 26.77 6.75 10.40
N ALA A 146 25.89 7.58 10.96
CA ALA A 146 26.30 8.82 11.63
C ALA A 146 27.21 8.57 12.85
N GLU A 147 26.91 7.54 13.64
CA GLU A 147 27.76 7.18 14.79
C GLU A 147 29.10 6.60 14.34
N LYS A 148 29.11 5.80 13.27
CA LYS A 148 30.34 5.30 12.64
C LYS A 148 31.24 6.47 12.19
N GLU A 149 30.69 7.46 11.48
CA GLU A 149 31.43 8.66 11.05
C GLU A 149 32.00 9.46 12.23
N ARG A 150 31.24 9.58 13.32
CA ARG A 150 31.72 10.23 14.56
C ARG A 150 32.90 9.49 15.16
N VAL A 151 32.79 8.16 15.30
CA VAL A 151 33.88 7.35 15.86
C VAL A 151 35.12 7.45 14.98
N GLU A 152 34.98 7.36 13.65
CA GLU A 152 36.08 7.57 12.71
C GLU A 152 36.74 8.94 12.92
N CYS A 153 35.97 10.03 12.97
CA CYS A 153 36.50 11.37 13.25
C CYS A 153 37.26 11.44 14.58
N THR A 154 36.75 10.82 15.65
CA THR A 154 37.46 10.83 16.95
C THR A 154 38.77 10.05 16.91
N ILE A 155 38.82 8.93 16.18
CA ILE A 155 40.03 8.13 16.00
C ILE A 155 41.06 8.94 15.21
N TYR A 156 40.66 9.55 14.08
CA TYR A 156 41.55 10.40 13.29
C TYR A 156 42.08 11.59 14.10
N HIS A 157 41.23 12.25 14.90
CA HIS A 157 41.66 13.33 15.78
C HIS A 157 42.69 12.87 16.82
N LYS A 158 42.45 11.74 17.51
CA LYS A 158 43.40 11.18 18.49
C LYS A 158 44.74 10.79 17.84
N LEU A 159 44.71 10.22 16.64
CA LEU A 159 45.92 9.87 15.87
C LEU A 159 46.73 11.12 15.50
N LEU A 160 46.07 12.17 14.99
CA LEU A 160 46.70 13.45 14.66
C LEU A 160 47.36 14.09 15.89
N VAL A 161 46.64 14.19 17.01
CA VAL A 161 47.19 14.74 18.26
C VAL A 161 48.38 13.91 18.76
N GLY A 162 48.30 12.58 18.66
CA GLY A 162 49.40 11.68 19.01
C GLY A 162 50.65 11.90 18.14
N GLN A 163 50.48 12.09 16.83
CA GLN A 163 51.59 12.40 15.91
C GLN A 163 52.23 13.75 16.24
N VAL A 164 51.42 14.78 16.54
CA VAL A 164 51.93 16.10 16.95
C VAL A 164 52.70 16.03 18.26
N HIS A 165 52.19 15.32 19.27
CA HIS A 165 52.91 15.10 20.53
C HIS A 165 54.23 14.37 20.32
N LYS A 166 54.25 13.32 19.48
CA LYS A 166 55.47 12.58 19.18
C LYS A 166 56.51 13.45 18.49
N ALA A 167 56.10 14.27 17.52
CA ALA A 167 56.97 15.23 16.82
C ALA A 167 57.52 16.31 17.76
N PHE A 168 56.70 16.80 18.69
CA PHE A 168 57.09 17.78 19.69
C PHE A 168 58.13 17.21 20.67
N ILE A 169 57.91 15.99 21.17
CA ILE A 169 58.87 15.29 22.05
C ILE A 169 60.20 15.07 21.32
N THR A 170 60.19 14.60 20.06
CA THR A 170 61.43 14.42 19.29
C THR A 170 62.16 15.74 19.05
N HIS A 171 61.43 16.82 18.78
CA HIS A 171 62.03 18.14 18.58
C HIS A 171 62.65 18.70 19.87
N ILE A 172 61.97 18.56 21.02
CA ILE A 172 62.53 18.95 22.32
C ILE A 172 63.76 18.11 22.66
N GLY A 173 63.68 16.78 22.48
CA GLY A 173 64.82 15.89 22.72
C GLY A 173 66.03 16.26 21.87
N PHE A 174 65.82 16.57 20.58
CA PHE A 174 66.90 17.03 19.69
C PHE A 174 67.52 18.36 20.14
N ARG A 175 66.70 19.28 20.68
CA ARG A 175 67.17 20.58 21.17
C ARG A 175 68.01 20.46 22.44
N LEU A 176 67.59 19.61 23.38
CA LEU A 176 68.36 19.32 24.60
C LEU A 176 69.70 18.66 24.28
N THR A 177 69.75 17.72 23.34
CA THR A 177 71.01 17.09 22.93
C THR A 177 71.98 18.07 22.27
N LEU A 178 71.46 19.05 21.51
CA LEU A 178 72.29 20.12 20.94
C LEU A 178 72.81 21.09 22.00
N GLU A 179 72.00 21.42 23.01
CA GLU A 179 72.44 22.22 24.15
C GLU A 179 73.50 21.50 25.00
N GLU A 180 73.36 20.19 25.23
CA GLU A 180 74.37 19.37 25.92
C GLU A 180 75.69 19.30 25.12
N GLN A 181 75.64 19.10 23.81
CA GLN A 181 76.83 19.13 22.94
C GLN A 181 77.49 20.52 22.88
N ALA A 182 76.68 21.58 22.87
CA ALA A 182 77.18 22.96 22.95
C ALA A 182 77.87 23.23 24.30
N MET A 183 77.30 22.79 25.42
CA MET A 183 77.92 22.87 26.75
C MET A 183 79.24 22.07 26.81
N TYR A 184 79.28 20.88 26.22
CA TYR A 184 80.49 20.04 26.20
C TYR A 184 81.63 20.70 25.39
N SER A 185 81.32 21.25 24.23
CA SER A 185 82.30 21.96 23.38
C SER A 185 82.79 23.28 24.01
N TYR A 186 81.93 24.01 24.74
CA TYR A 186 82.36 25.17 25.54
C TYR A 186 83.27 24.77 26.71
N GLY A 187 82.99 23.63 27.38
CA GLY A 187 83.81 23.09 28.47
C GLY A 187 85.22 22.67 28.04
N GLU A 188 85.37 22.11 26.83
CA GLU A 188 86.69 21.79 26.27
C GLU A 188 87.48 23.04 25.86
N ARG A 189 86.80 24.10 25.38
CA ARG A 189 87.44 25.37 25.00
C ARG A 189 87.99 26.17 26.19
N CYS A 190 87.36 26.05 27.36
CA CYS A 190 87.84 26.66 28.60
C CYS A 190 89.04 25.92 29.23
N ARG A 191 89.27 24.64 28.92
CA ARG A 191 90.46 23.88 29.39
C ARG A 191 91.75 24.20 28.62
N CYS A 192 91.67 24.83 27.45
CA CYS A 192 92.84 25.15 26.63
C CYS A 192 93.38 26.59 26.82
N ASN A 193 92.83 27.38 27.75
CA ASN A 193 93.21 28.77 28.02
C ASN A 193 93.66 29.05 29.48
N LEU A 194 94.07 28.01 30.20
CA LEU A 194 94.73 28.07 31.52
C LEU A 194 96.05 27.31 31.45
#